data_AF-A0A1V9YDI6-F1
#
_entry.id   AF-A0A1V9YDI6-F1
#
_cell.length_a   1.000
_cell.length_b   1.000
_cell.length_c   1.000
_cell.angle_alpha   90.00
_cell.angle_beta   90.00
_cell.angle_gamma   90.00
#
_symmetry.space_group_name_H-M   'P 1'
#
loop_
_entity.id
_entity.type
_entity.pdbx_description
1 polymer ?
#
loop_
_entity_poly.entity_id
_entity_poly.type
_entity_poly.pdbx_seq_one_letter_code
_entity_poly.pdbx_strand_id
1 'polypeptide(L)'
;MAAWNPLGVADYGSDSDDSDMDDRALSAPARASLPDVANVAESPVVVAPPQRPEAVARLEAAALPELPPLPTTKCRSATQAKINKYLEHTKRGLSFTASLRSKKEFDNPYILEKVVDYFDIEEMQSNLDKAKFNPYGYHIGDNYNRLALALRNEEEAIAQAVALNPALRWTQPQQF
;
A
#
# COMPACT_ATOMS: atom_id res chain seq x y z
N MET A 1 -35.35 -25.32 -7.84
CA MET A 1 -35.38 -24.87 -6.43
C MET A 1 -33.94 -24.64 -6.02
N ALA A 2 -33.47 -23.39 -6.08
CA ALA A 2 -32.09 -23.05 -5.76
C ALA A 2 -31.97 -22.78 -4.25
N ALA A 3 -31.15 -23.55 -3.56
CA ALA A 3 -30.78 -23.30 -2.18
C ALA A 3 -29.72 -22.19 -2.14
N TRP A 4 -30.05 -21.06 -1.51
CA TRP A 4 -29.11 -19.99 -1.21
C TRP A 4 -28.29 -20.35 0.03
N ASN A 5 -26.98 -20.11 -0.03
CA ASN A 5 -26.02 -20.42 1.02
C ASN A 5 -25.78 -19.15 1.87
N PRO A 6 -26.24 -19.06 3.14
CA PRO A 6 -26.29 -17.80 3.89
C PRO A 6 -25.00 -17.46 4.67
N LEU A 7 -23.92 -18.23 4.52
CA LEU A 7 -22.66 -17.99 5.19
C LEU A 7 -21.56 -18.03 4.13
N GLY A 8 -21.09 -16.86 3.71
CA GLY A 8 -20.04 -16.70 2.69
C GLY A 8 -18.67 -17.18 3.16
N VAL A 9 -18.49 -18.49 3.18
CA VAL A 9 -17.20 -19.16 3.35
C VAL A 9 -16.76 -19.62 1.97
N ALA A 10 -15.59 -19.15 1.51
CA ALA A 10 -15.02 -19.55 0.24
C ALA A 10 -14.68 -21.05 0.27
N ASP A 11 -15.28 -21.80 -0.66
CA ASP A 11 -14.99 -23.21 -0.88
C ASP A 11 -13.60 -23.35 -1.50
N TYR A 12 -12.64 -23.82 -0.71
CA TYR A 12 -11.28 -24.08 -1.15
C TYR A 12 -11.28 -25.46 -1.81
N GLY A 13 -10.85 -25.49 -3.08
CA GLY A 13 -11.00 -26.61 -4.00
C GLY A 13 -10.69 -27.98 -3.40
N SER A 14 -11.71 -28.84 -3.44
CA SER A 14 -11.58 -30.28 -3.36
C SER A 14 -11.41 -30.82 -4.78
N ASP A 15 -10.21 -31.20 -5.16
CA ASP A 15 -10.04 -32.20 -6.22
C ASP A 15 -8.96 -33.21 -5.80
N SER A 16 -9.40 -34.45 -5.65
CA SER A 16 -8.59 -35.60 -5.26
C SER A 16 -8.16 -36.33 -6.52
N ASP A 17 -6.85 -36.52 -6.61
CA ASP A 17 -6.05 -37.50 -7.36
C ASP A 17 -6.80 -38.74 -7.92
N ASP A 18 -6.73 -38.98 -9.25
CA ASP A 18 -6.46 -40.33 -9.80
C ASP A 18 -5.99 -40.29 -11.28
N SER A 19 -5.08 -41.20 -11.60
CA SER A 19 -4.28 -41.34 -12.83
C SER A 19 -5.01 -41.97 -14.02
N ASP A 20 -4.62 -41.63 -15.26
CA ASP A 20 -4.01 -42.56 -16.24
C ASP A 20 -3.89 -41.97 -17.67
N MET A 21 -2.79 -42.34 -18.33
CA MET A 21 -2.40 -42.01 -19.71
C MET A 21 -3.34 -42.62 -20.76
N ASP A 22 -3.64 -41.88 -21.84
CA ASP A 22 -3.56 -42.43 -23.20
C ASP A 22 -3.62 -41.38 -24.32
N ASP A 23 -2.71 -41.54 -25.27
CA ASP A 23 -2.56 -40.84 -26.55
C ASP A 23 -3.73 -41.08 -27.51
N ARG A 24 -4.41 -40.02 -28.00
CA ARG A 24 -4.70 -39.81 -29.44
C ARG A 24 -5.44 -38.50 -29.73
N ALA A 25 -4.86 -37.74 -30.65
CA ALA A 25 -5.27 -36.45 -31.17
C ALA A 25 -6.72 -36.41 -31.71
N LEU A 26 -7.40 -35.25 -31.56
CA LEU A 26 -8.06 -34.48 -32.64
C LEU A 26 -8.69 -33.15 -32.12
N SER A 27 -8.19 -32.03 -32.67
CA SER A 27 -8.79 -30.68 -32.82
C SER A 27 -9.07 -29.80 -31.59
N ALA A 28 -8.20 -28.79 -31.37
CA ALA A 28 -8.38 -27.71 -30.39
C ALA A 28 -8.79 -26.38 -31.08
N PRO A 29 -9.79 -25.64 -30.58
CA PRO A 29 -10.03 -24.25 -31.00
C PRO A 29 -9.01 -23.29 -30.37
N ALA A 30 -8.69 -22.23 -31.11
CA ALA A 30 -7.53 -21.37 -30.96
C ALA A 30 -7.38 -20.70 -29.58
N ARG A 31 -6.23 -20.92 -28.93
CA ARG A 31 -5.78 -20.18 -27.76
C ARG A 31 -4.88 -19.04 -28.23
N ALA A 32 -5.30 -17.80 -28.01
CA ALA A 32 -4.53 -16.61 -28.32
C ALA A 32 -3.23 -16.58 -27.52
N SER A 33 -2.10 -16.49 -28.23
CA SER A 33 -0.75 -16.41 -27.67
C SER A 33 -0.49 -15.02 -27.09
N LEU A 34 -0.08 -14.97 -25.83
CA LEU A 34 0.51 -13.77 -25.22
C LEU A 34 1.97 -13.66 -25.68
N PRO A 35 2.44 -12.47 -26.11
CA PRO A 35 3.76 -12.33 -26.69
C PRO A 35 4.90 -12.38 -25.65
N ASP A 36 5.90 -13.15 -26.05
CA ASP A 36 7.26 -13.28 -25.55
C ASP A 36 7.96 -11.91 -25.50
N VAL A 37 8.45 -11.48 -24.34
CA VAL A 37 9.20 -10.23 -24.18
C VAL A 37 10.67 -10.45 -24.53
N ALA A 38 10.91 -10.69 -25.82
CA ALA A 38 12.26 -10.65 -26.40
C ALA A 38 12.45 -9.35 -27.18
N ASN A 39 13.47 -8.59 -26.75
CA ASN A 39 14.25 -7.67 -27.58
C ASN A 39 13.57 -6.35 -28.02
N VAL A 40 13.61 -5.33 -27.15
CA VAL A 40 13.42 -3.93 -27.59
C VAL A 40 14.72 -3.45 -28.20
N ALA A 41 14.81 -3.58 -29.53
CA ALA A 41 15.80 -2.87 -30.32
C ALA A 41 15.57 -1.36 -30.19
N GLU A 42 16.61 -0.68 -29.71
CA GLU A 42 16.71 0.76 -29.53
C GLU A 42 16.43 1.50 -30.85
N SER A 43 15.28 2.16 -30.91
CA SER A 43 15.00 3.20 -31.92
C SER A 43 15.07 4.54 -31.21
N PRO A 44 15.83 5.53 -31.71
CA PRO A 44 15.97 6.82 -31.03
C PRO A 44 14.68 7.60 -31.19
N VAL A 45 13.78 7.48 -30.20
CA VAL A 45 12.70 8.44 -30.02
C VAL A 45 13.38 9.74 -29.62
N VAL A 46 13.44 10.69 -30.56
CA VAL A 46 13.76 12.08 -30.27
C VAL A 46 12.64 12.60 -29.38
N VAL A 47 12.79 12.45 -28.06
CA VAL A 47 11.89 13.01 -27.07
C VAL A 47 12.13 14.52 -27.08
N ALA A 48 11.24 15.24 -27.76
CA ALA A 48 11.12 16.67 -27.58
C ALA A 48 10.97 16.95 -26.07
N PRO A 49 11.72 17.90 -25.49
CA PRO A 49 11.62 18.19 -24.07
C PRO A 49 10.17 18.52 -23.71
N PRO A 50 9.65 18.03 -22.56
CA PRO A 50 8.28 18.30 -22.16
C PRO A 50 8.09 19.82 -22.11
N GLN A 51 7.20 20.33 -22.97
CA GLN A 51 6.82 21.73 -22.96
C GLN A 51 6.14 22.00 -21.61
N ARG A 52 6.88 22.63 -20.71
CA ARG A 52 6.37 23.16 -19.45
C ARG A 52 5.18 24.05 -19.83
N PRO A 53 3.95 23.81 -19.33
CA PRO A 53 2.80 24.63 -19.68
C PRO A 53 3.14 26.09 -19.35
N GLU A 54 3.08 26.96 -20.35
CA GLU A 54 3.49 28.37 -20.27
C GLU A 54 2.55 29.22 -19.38
N ALA A 55 1.61 28.57 -18.69
CA ALA A 55 0.66 29.17 -17.76
C ALA A 55 0.92 28.81 -16.28
N VAL A 56 2.13 28.37 -15.91
CA VAL A 56 2.64 28.74 -14.58
C VAL A 56 3.08 30.20 -14.68
N ALA A 57 2.09 31.10 -14.73
CA ALA A 57 2.32 32.50 -14.43
C ALA A 57 3.25 32.53 -13.23
N ARG A 58 4.37 33.25 -13.36
CA ARG A 58 5.25 33.60 -12.26
C ARG A 58 4.36 34.16 -11.16
N LEU A 59 3.89 33.30 -10.26
CA LEU A 59 3.30 33.71 -9.01
C LEU A 59 4.42 34.53 -8.39
N GLU A 60 4.16 35.82 -8.24
CA GLU A 60 5.15 36.83 -7.92
C GLU A 60 6.12 36.27 -6.89
N ALA A 61 7.40 36.19 -7.24
CA ALA A 61 8.44 35.66 -6.37
C ALA A 61 8.53 36.39 -5.01
N ALA A 62 7.77 37.48 -4.84
CA ALA A 62 7.63 38.30 -3.66
C ALA A 62 6.66 37.75 -2.59
N ALA A 63 5.78 36.78 -2.92
CA ALA A 63 4.78 36.28 -1.97
C ALA A 63 5.16 34.94 -1.29
N LEU A 64 6.29 34.34 -1.66
CA LEU A 64 6.79 33.16 -0.97
C LEU A 64 7.49 33.58 0.33
N PRO A 65 7.20 32.93 1.47
CA PRO A 65 7.95 33.18 2.70
C PRO A 65 9.45 32.96 2.44
N GLU A 66 10.28 33.85 2.99
CA GLU A 66 11.74 33.69 2.90
C GLU A 66 12.16 32.33 3.46
N LEU A 67 13.01 31.63 2.71
CA LEU A 67 13.56 30.37 3.16
C LEU A 67 14.41 30.61 4.42
N PRO A 68 14.41 29.68 5.39
CA PRO A 68 15.29 29.78 6.53
C PRO A 68 16.76 29.88 6.06
N PRO A 69 17.60 30.64 6.80
CA PRO A 69 19.00 30.79 6.44
C PRO A 69 19.69 29.42 6.40
N LEU A 70 20.68 29.28 5.52
CA LEU A 70 21.41 28.03 5.39
C LEU A 70 22.00 27.62 6.75
N PRO A 71 21.85 26.34 7.14
CA PRO A 71 22.40 25.88 8.40
C PRO A 71 23.94 26.00 8.37
N THR A 72 24.49 26.76 9.32
CA THR A 72 25.95 26.95 9.45
C THR A 72 26.63 25.73 10.11
N THR A 73 25.84 24.85 10.75
CA THR A 73 26.33 23.67 11.44
C THR A 73 26.83 22.61 10.47
N LYS A 74 28.02 22.07 10.72
CA LYS A 74 28.56 20.94 9.95
C LYS A 74 27.71 19.68 10.22
N CYS A 75 27.43 18.92 9.16
CA CYS A 75 26.79 17.61 9.27
C CYS A 75 27.65 16.67 10.14
N ARG A 76 27.00 15.77 10.88
CA ARG A 76 27.69 14.73 11.67
C ARG A 76 28.61 13.93 10.73
N SER A 77 29.88 13.78 11.11
CA SER A 77 30.91 13.13 10.28
C SER A 77 30.51 11.74 9.78
N ALA A 78 29.89 10.93 10.64
CA ALA A 78 29.38 9.60 10.28
C ALA A 78 28.30 9.64 9.18
N THR A 79 27.38 10.61 9.24
CA THR A 79 26.33 10.78 8.24
C THR A 79 26.93 11.29 6.92
N GLN A 80 27.82 12.26 6.99
CA GLN A 80 28.52 12.78 5.82
C GLN A 80 29.31 11.68 5.10
N ALA A 81 29.98 10.79 5.84
CA ALA A 81 30.70 9.66 5.27
C ALA A 81 29.76 8.68 4.52
N LYS A 82 28.57 8.39 5.07
CA LYS A 82 27.56 7.55 4.40
C LYS A 82 27.08 8.19 3.09
N ILE A 83 26.82 9.50 3.10
CA ILE A 83 26.42 10.27 1.91
C ILE A 83 27.53 10.23 0.86
N ASN A 84 28.78 10.50 1.26
CA ASN A 84 29.91 10.47 0.33
C ASN A 84 30.07 9.09 -0.32
N LYS A 85 29.96 8.00 0.47
CA LYS A 85 29.97 6.63 -0.04
C LYS A 85 28.85 6.40 -1.07
N TYR A 86 27.64 6.83 -0.77
CA TYR A 86 26.51 6.72 -1.70
C TYR A 86 26.80 7.45 -3.02
N LEU A 87 27.30 8.69 -2.95
CA LEU A 87 27.66 9.49 -4.13
C LEU A 87 28.75 8.83 -4.97
N GLU A 88 29.76 8.21 -4.35
CA GLU A 88 30.77 7.43 -5.08
C GLU A 88 30.16 6.24 -5.83
N HIS A 89 29.24 5.51 -5.20
CA HIS A 89 28.53 4.40 -5.86
C HIS A 89 27.68 4.90 -7.04
N THR A 90 26.96 6.02 -6.86
CA THR A 90 26.18 6.63 -7.95
C THR A 90 27.07 7.07 -9.11
N LYS A 91 28.23 7.67 -8.84
CA LYS A 91 29.21 8.06 -9.88
C LYS A 91 29.76 6.87 -10.67
N ARG A 92 29.87 5.69 -10.03
CA ARG A 92 30.27 4.42 -10.68
C ARG A 92 29.13 3.76 -11.48
N GLY A 93 27.94 4.36 -11.53
CA GLY A 93 26.76 3.81 -12.21
C GLY A 93 26.05 2.70 -11.42
N LEU A 94 26.45 2.44 -10.17
CA LEU A 94 25.81 1.43 -9.32
C LEU A 94 24.59 2.05 -8.62
N SER A 95 23.40 1.65 -9.04
CA SER A 95 22.16 2.05 -8.37
C SER A 95 21.86 1.12 -7.19
N PHE A 96 21.83 1.69 -5.98
CA PHE A 96 21.41 0.96 -4.78
C PHE A 96 20.00 0.39 -4.93
N THR A 97 19.08 1.11 -5.58
CA THR A 97 17.69 0.65 -5.78
C THR A 97 17.60 -0.53 -6.75
N ALA A 98 18.51 -0.62 -7.72
CA ALA A 98 18.59 -1.77 -8.61
C ALA A 98 19.12 -3.01 -7.87
N SER A 99 20.20 -2.84 -7.09
CA SER A 99 20.76 -3.90 -6.27
C SER A 99 19.84 -4.35 -5.13
N LEU A 100 18.97 -3.47 -4.63
CA LEU A 100 17.97 -3.81 -3.63
C LEU A 100 16.83 -4.63 -4.26
N ARG A 101 16.32 -4.20 -5.42
CA ARG A 101 15.25 -4.92 -6.15
C ARG A 101 15.69 -6.28 -6.71
N SER A 102 16.98 -6.49 -6.94
CA SER A 102 17.48 -7.81 -7.38
C SER A 102 17.46 -8.87 -6.28
N LYS A 103 17.24 -8.49 -5.02
CA LYS A 103 17.21 -9.42 -3.88
C LYS A 103 15.81 -10.00 -3.71
N LYS A 104 15.71 -11.31 -3.52
CA LYS A 104 14.43 -12.01 -3.34
C LYS A 104 13.67 -11.53 -2.10
N GLU A 105 14.38 -11.10 -1.07
CA GLU A 105 13.81 -10.60 0.17
C GLU A 105 13.06 -9.28 -0.02
N PHE A 106 13.38 -8.51 -1.07
CA PHE A 106 12.69 -7.26 -1.36
C PHE A 106 11.23 -7.50 -1.79
N ASP A 107 10.97 -8.63 -2.46
CA ASP A 107 9.62 -9.01 -2.90
C ASP A 107 8.79 -9.63 -1.76
N ASN A 108 9.39 -9.91 -0.60
CA ASN A 108 8.66 -10.42 0.56
C ASN A 108 7.88 -9.28 1.23
N PRO A 109 6.54 -9.28 1.24
CA PRO A 109 5.77 -8.22 1.88
C PRO A 109 6.09 -8.07 3.38
N TYR A 110 6.55 -9.13 4.05
CA TYR A 110 6.93 -9.11 5.46
C TYR A 110 8.31 -8.48 5.74
N ILE A 111 9.09 -8.11 4.72
CA ILE A 111 10.39 -7.45 4.95
C ILE A 111 10.23 -6.07 5.59
N LEU A 112 9.11 -5.38 5.30
CA LEU A 112 8.84 -4.03 5.81
C LEU A 112 8.70 -4.03 7.33
N GLU A 113 8.04 -5.04 7.91
CA GLU A 113 7.93 -5.22 9.37
C GLU A 113 9.32 -5.26 10.02
N LYS A 114 10.26 -6.03 9.42
CA LYS A 114 11.63 -6.12 9.93
C LYS A 114 12.44 -4.84 9.75
N VAL A 115 12.14 -4.04 8.74
CA VAL A 115 12.76 -2.73 8.55
C VAL A 115 12.25 -1.75 9.61
N VAL A 116 10.95 -1.74 9.88
CA VAL A 116 10.33 -0.95 10.95
C VAL A 116 10.98 -1.28 12.29
N ASP A 117 11.03 -2.58 12.64
CA ASP A 117 11.66 -3.07 13.87
C ASP A 117 13.15 -2.69 13.96
N TYR A 118 13.91 -2.83 12.87
CA TYR A 118 15.36 -2.60 12.88
C TYR A 118 15.74 -1.13 13.01
N PHE A 119 14.93 -0.23 12.46
CA PHE A 119 15.17 1.21 12.51
C PHE A 119 14.40 1.92 13.62
N ASP A 120 13.70 1.17 14.48
CA ASP A 120 12.83 1.69 15.55
C ASP A 120 11.87 2.77 15.02
N ILE A 121 11.26 2.51 13.86
CA ILE A 121 10.37 3.48 13.22
C ILE A 121 9.02 3.44 13.93
N GLU A 122 8.62 4.54 14.55
CA GLU A 122 7.25 4.70 15.05
C GLU A 122 6.27 4.81 13.87
N GLU A 123 5.55 3.73 13.55
CA GLU A 123 4.65 3.63 12.39
C GLU A 123 3.49 4.64 12.39
N MET A 124 3.04 5.03 13.58
CA MET A 124 1.91 5.94 13.78
C MET A 124 2.35 7.38 14.08
N GLN A 125 3.65 7.67 14.05
CA GLN A 125 4.16 9.01 14.36
C GLN A 125 3.96 9.97 13.19
N SER A 126 3.82 11.25 13.51
CA SER A 126 3.88 12.32 12.52
C SER A 126 5.17 13.13 12.67
N ASN A 127 5.46 13.98 11.68
CA ASN A 127 6.54 14.98 11.76
C ASN A 127 6.14 16.19 12.62
N LEU A 128 5.03 16.12 13.36
CA LEU A 128 4.59 17.17 14.26
C LEU A 128 5.14 16.92 15.67
N ASP A 129 5.23 18.00 16.44
CA ASP A 129 5.55 17.91 17.86
C ASP A 129 4.46 17.07 18.58
N LYS A 130 4.88 16.23 19.53
CA LYS A 130 3.98 15.40 20.36
C LYS A 130 3.00 16.27 21.16
N ALA A 131 3.35 17.53 21.44
CA ALA A 131 2.43 18.50 22.03
C ALA A 131 1.24 18.86 21.12
N LYS A 132 1.41 18.80 19.79
CA LYS A 132 0.38 19.10 18.79
C LYS A 132 -0.39 17.86 18.36
N PHE A 133 0.32 16.75 18.22
CA PHE A 133 -0.27 15.48 17.79
C PHE A 133 0.43 14.33 18.50
N ASN A 134 -0.30 13.66 19.39
CA ASN A 134 0.16 12.43 20.04
C ASN A 134 -0.76 11.27 19.65
N PRO A 135 -0.34 10.37 18.73
CA PRO A 135 -1.15 9.24 18.31
C PRO A 135 -1.48 8.28 19.47
N TYR A 136 -0.62 8.23 20.50
CA TYR A 136 -0.81 7.39 21.69
C TYR A 136 -1.50 8.12 22.86
N GLY A 137 -1.87 9.39 22.66
CA GLY A 137 -2.54 10.18 23.69
C GLY A 137 -4.04 9.91 23.81
N TYR A 138 -4.63 9.23 22.83
CA TYR A 138 -6.06 8.91 22.80
C TYR A 138 -6.38 7.72 23.70
N HIS A 139 -7.57 7.72 24.29
CA HIS A 139 -8.05 6.57 25.06
C HIS A 139 -8.26 5.37 24.13
N ILE A 140 -7.91 4.17 24.60
CA ILE A 140 -7.98 2.94 23.78
C ILE A 140 -9.40 2.65 23.26
N GLY A 141 -10.42 3.05 24.02
CA GLY A 141 -11.83 2.92 23.63
C GLY A 141 -12.25 3.79 22.45
N ASP A 142 -11.53 4.89 22.19
CA ASP A 142 -11.86 5.84 21.11
C ASP A 142 -11.24 5.42 19.78
N ASN A 143 -10.48 4.33 19.76
CA ASN A 143 -9.94 3.76 18.54
C ASN A 143 -11.07 3.28 17.63
N TYR A 144 -10.93 3.56 16.34
CA TYR A 144 -11.87 3.13 15.30
C TYR A 144 -12.30 1.66 15.44
N ASN A 145 -11.34 0.75 15.65
CA ASN A 145 -11.62 -0.69 15.78
C ASN A 145 -12.52 -1.01 16.98
N ARG A 146 -12.38 -0.27 18.09
CA ARG A 146 -13.19 -0.48 19.30
C ARG A 146 -14.58 0.11 19.14
N LEU A 147 -14.69 1.30 18.54
CA LEU A 147 -15.97 1.91 18.20
C LEU A 147 -16.75 1.06 17.20
N ALA A 148 -16.10 0.55 16.15
CA ALA A 148 -16.72 -0.34 15.17
C ALA A 148 -17.21 -1.65 15.80
N LEU A 149 -16.45 -2.22 16.74
CA LEU A 149 -16.87 -3.40 17.48
C LEU A 149 -18.06 -3.11 18.40
N ALA A 150 -18.05 -1.98 19.11
CA ALA A 150 -19.16 -1.57 19.97
C ALA A 150 -20.44 -1.36 19.14
N LEU A 151 -20.33 -0.69 17.99
CA LEU A 151 -21.45 -0.47 17.08
C LEU A 151 -22.05 -1.80 16.58
N ARG A 152 -21.19 -2.73 16.13
CA ARG A 152 -21.65 -4.06 15.71
C ARG A 152 -22.38 -4.81 16.82
N ASN A 153 -21.85 -4.78 18.04
CA ASN A 153 -22.48 -5.44 19.17
C ASN A 153 -23.86 -4.82 19.50
N GLU A 154 -23.99 -3.51 19.38
CA GLU A 154 -25.26 -2.81 19.59
C GLU A 154 -26.27 -3.15 18.48
N GLU A 155 -25.84 -3.17 17.21
CA GLU A 155 -26.64 -3.61 16.07
C GLU A 155 -27.14 -5.05 16.26
N GLU A 156 -26.27 -5.96 16.69
CA GLU A 156 -26.62 -7.36 16.97
C GLU A 156 -27.63 -7.47 18.13
N ALA A 157 -27.43 -6.71 19.22
CA ALA A 157 -28.36 -6.70 20.35
C ALA A 157 -29.75 -6.17 19.94
N ILE A 158 -29.80 -5.11 19.14
CA ILE A 158 -31.04 -4.56 18.59
C ILE A 158 -31.69 -5.60 17.66
N ALA A 159 -30.92 -6.25 16.79
CA ALA A 159 -31.44 -7.29 15.90
C ALA A 159 -32.05 -8.46 16.67
N GLN A 160 -31.41 -8.91 17.76
CA GLN A 160 -31.97 -9.92 18.66
C GLN A 160 -33.26 -9.46 19.34
N ALA A 161 -33.30 -8.22 19.83
CA ALA A 161 -34.49 -7.65 20.47
C ALA A 161 -35.67 -7.53 19.48
N VAL A 162 -35.40 -7.13 18.24
CA VAL A 162 -36.42 -7.06 17.16
C VAL A 162 -36.86 -8.47 16.74
N ALA A 163 -35.96 -9.45 16.72
CA ALA A 163 -36.32 -10.84 16.43
C ALA A 163 -37.27 -11.42 17.50
N LEU A 164 -37.04 -11.10 18.78
CA LEU A 164 -37.93 -11.49 19.88
C LEU A 164 -39.24 -10.69 19.89
N ASN A 165 -39.20 -9.41 19.50
CA ASN A 165 -40.36 -8.54 19.43
C ASN A 165 -40.39 -7.75 18.11
N PRO A 166 -41.11 -8.25 17.08
CA PRO A 166 -41.13 -7.62 15.75
C PRO A 166 -41.79 -6.24 15.73
N ALA A 167 -42.54 -5.88 16.78
CA ALA A 167 -43.09 -4.55 16.93
C ALA A 167 -42.02 -3.49 17.18
N LEU A 168 -40.78 -3.86 17.55
CA LEU A 168 -39.68 -2.91 17.77
C LEU A 168 -38.94 -2.49 16.49
N ARG A 169 -39.32 -3.02 15.31
CA ARG A 169 -38.64 -2.68 14.05
C ARG A 169 -38.61 -1.18 13.72
N TRP A 170 -39.60 -0.41 14.18
CA TRP A 170 -39.73 1.02 13.90
C TRP A 170 -38.77 1.88 14.73
N THR A 171 -38.13 1.32 15.76
CA THR A 171 -37.15 2.03 16.59
C THR A 171 -35.74 1.99 15.99
N GLN A 172 -35.54 1.32 14.85
CA GLN A 172 -34.23 1.27 14.21
C GLN A 172 -33.90 2.62 13.53
N PRO A 173 -32.65 3.12 13.67
CA PRO A 173 -32.24 4.31 12.94
C PRO A 173 -32.32 4.04 11.44
N GLN A 174 -32.95 4.95 10.69
CA GLN A 174 -32.95 4.89 9.23
C GLN A 174 -31.51 5.12 8.74
N GLN A 175 -30.95 4.15 8.03
CA GLN A 175 -29.67 4.34 7.35
C GLN A 175 -29.90 5.35 6.21
N PHE A 176 -29.19 6.48 6.28
CA PHE A 176 -29.19 7.52 5.25
C PHE A 176 -28.22 7.19 4.11
#